data_AF-A0A974X3R7-F1
#
_entry.id   AF-A0A974X3R7-F1
#
_cell.length_a   1.000
_cell.length_b   1.000
_cell.length_c   1.000
_cell.angle_alpha   90.00
_cell.angle_beta   90.00
_cell.angle_gamma   90.00
#
_symmetry.space_group_name_H-M   'P 1'
#
loop_
_entity.id
_entity.type
_entity.pdbx_description
1 polymer ?
#
loop_
_entity_poly.entity_id
_entity_poly.type
_entity_poly.pdbx_seq_one_letter_code
_entity_poly.pdbx_strand_id
1 'polypeptide(L)' 'METGLIALGAGLAVGLAALATGYAQARIGAAAMGAIAEKPELAGRAILLVAIPETLVILGFAVAAMIVLLLGG' A
#
# COMPACT_ATOMS: atom_id res chain seq x y z
N MET A 1 11.64 22.94 -14.82
CA MET A 1 11.96 21.52 -15.08
C MET A 1 12.07 20.73 -13.78
N GLU A 2 12.74 21.29 -12.78
CA GLU A 2 12.94 20.68 -11.45
C GLU A 2 11.64 20.27 -10.75
N THR A 3 10.64 21.16 -10.67
CA THR A 3 9.31 20.84 -10.08
C THR A 3 8.61 19.68 -10.78
N GLY A 4 8.77 19.54 -12.10
CA GLY A 4 8.17 18.45 -12.86
C GLY A 4 8.78 17.10 -12.52
N LEU A 5 10.10 17.05 -12.31
CA LEU A 5 10.79 15.84 -11.88
C LEU A 5 10.46 15.47 -10.43
N ILE A 6 10.33 16.45 -9.54
CA ILE A 6 9.90 16.25 -8.15
C ILE A 6 8.49 15.65 -8.11
N ALA A 7 7.55 16.23 -8.86
CA ALA A 7 6.18 15.73 -8.94
C ALA A 7 6.12 14.31 -9.53
N LEU A 8 6.92 14.02 -10.56
CA LEU A 8 7.02 12.68 -11.13
C LEU A 8 7.58 11.68 -10.11
N GLY A 9 8.64 12.04 -9.38
CA GLY A 9 9.24 11.20 -8.34
C GLY A 9 8.26 10.89 -7.21
N ALA A 10 7.53 11.88 -6.72
CA ALA A 10 6.48 11.69 -5.71
C ALA A 10 5.35 10.79 -6.21
N GLY A 11 4.88 11.01 -7.45
CA GLY A 11 3.85 10.19 -8.07
C GLY A 11 4.27 8.73 -8.25
N LEU A 12 5.52 8.49 -8.68
CA LEU A 12 6.06 7.13 -8.80
C LEU A 12 6.20 6.43 -7.44
N ALA A 13 6.67 7.14 -6.41
CA ALA A 13 6.85 6.58 -5.06
C ALA A 13 5.52 6.05 -4.49
N VAL A 14 4.46 6.86 -4.50
CA VAL A 14 3.14 6.41 -4.00
C VAL A 14 2.46 5.46 -4.98
N GLY A 15 2.54 5.70 -6.29
CA GLY A 15 1.85 4.91 -7.31
C GLY A 15 2.34 3.47 -7.37
N LEU A 16 3.66 3.25 -7.38
CA LEU A 16 4.23 1.89 -7.39
C LEU A 16 3.97 1.15 -6.07
N ALA A 17 4.05 1.86 -4.94
CA ALA A 17 3.73 1.28 -3.63
C ALA A 17 2.25 0.85 -3.54
N ALA A 18 1.33 1.67 -4.05
CA ALA A 18 -0.09 1.36 -4.10
C ALA A 18 -0.39 0.15 -5.00
N LEU A 19 0.21 0.08 -6.19
CA LEU A 19 0.05 -1.06 -7.09
C LEU A 19 0.58 -2.37 -6.49
N ALA A 20 1.76 -2.34 -5.88
CA ALA A 20 2.33 -3.51 -5.21
C ALA A 20 1.49 -3.96 -4.01
N THR A 21 1.00 -3.00 -3.22
CA THR A 21 0.14 -3.28 -2.05
C THR A 21 -1.18 -3.89 -2.46
N GLY A 22 -1.88 -3.30 -3.42
CA GLY A 22 -3.15 -3.81 -3.93
C GLY A 22 -3.01 -5.22 -4.52
N TYR A 23 -1.90 -5.50 -5.22
CA TYR A 23 -1.61 -6.82 -5.76
C TYR A 23 -1.42 -7.87 -4.66
N ALA A 24 -0.68 -7.54 -3.60
CA ALA A 24 -0.51 -8.43 -2.45
C ALA A 24 -1.84 -8.65 -1.71
N GLN A 25 -2.60 -7.57 -1.47
CA GLN A 25 -3.89 -7.63 -0.78
C GLN A 25 -4.96 -8.40 -1.56
N ALA A 26 -5.00 -8.30 -2.89
CA ALA A 26 -5.94 -9.07 -3.71
C ALA A 26 -5.78 -10.59 -3.49
N ARG A 27 -4.52 -11.05 -3.41
CA ARG A 27 -4.19 -12.46 -3.15
C ARG A 27 -4.48 -12.88 -1.71
N ILE A 28 -4.04 -12.06 -0.75
CA ILE A 28 -4.24 -12.33 0.68
C ILE A 28 -5.75 -12.33 1.00
N GLY A 29 -6.50 -11.36 0.49
CA GLY A 29 -7.94 -11.24 0.67
C GLY A 29 -8.69 -12.43 0.10
N ALA A 30 -8.36 -12.87 -1.12
CA ALA A 30 -8.99 -14.06 -1.71
C ALA A 30 -8.76 -15.32 -0.86
N ALA A 31 -7.51 -15.56 -0.42
CA ALA A 31 -7.19 -16.70 0.44
C ALA A 31 -7.86 -16.60 1.82
N ALA A 32 -7.88 -15.40 2.41
CA ALA A 32 -8.49 -15.13 3.70
C ALA A 32 -10.00 -15.38 3.68
N MET A 33 -10.72 -14.93 2.64
CA MET A 33 -12.16 -15.17 2.51
C MET A 33 -12.49 -16.66 2.36
N GLY A 34 -11.66 -17.42 1.63
CA GLY A 34 -11.81 -18.87 1.56
C GLY A 34 -11.66 -19.54 2.93
N ALA A 35 -10.65 -19.13 3.71
CA ALA A 35 -10.44 -19.65 5.06
C ALA A 35 -11.57 -19.26 6.04
N ILE A 36 -12.10 -18.03 5.93
CA ILE A 36 -13.24 -17.56 6.74
C ILE A 36 -14.51 -18.35 6.42
N ALA A 37 -14.74 -18.71 5.16
CA ALA A 37 -15.90 -19.49 4.76
C ALA A 37 -15.94 -20.88 5.43
N GLU A 38 -14.77 -21.49 5.67
CA GLU A 38 -14.67 -22.75 6.42
C GLU A 38 -14.64 -22.54 7.94
N LYS A 39 -13.97 -21.48 8.41
CA LYS A 39 -13.71 -21.20 9.83
C LYS A 39 -13.92 -19.72 10.13
N PRO A 40 -15.15 -19.32 10.50
CA PRO A 40 -15.51 -17.91 10.72
C PRO A 40 -14.64 -17.21 11.79
N GLU A 41 -14.11 -17.98 12.75
CA GLU A 41 -13.27 -17.47 13.84
C GLU A 41 -11.92 -16.93 13.34
N LEU A 42 -11.54 -17.23 12.08
CA LEU A 42 -10.32 -16.72 11.46
C LEU A 42 -10.42 -15.27 10.97
N ALA A 43 -11.61 -14.65 10.98
CA ALA A 43 -11.81 -13.29 10.48
C ALA A 43 -10.86 -12.25 11.12
N GLY A 44 -10.61 -12.35 12.44
CA GLY A 44 -9.67 -11.46 13.12
C GLY A 44 -8.22 -11.61 12.62
N ARG A 45 -7.78 -12.84 12.37
CA ARG A 45 -6.44 -13.10 11.80
C ARG A 45 -6.34 -12.66 10.35
N ALA A 46 -7.39 -12.83 9.57
CA ALA A 46 -7.46 -12.37 8.19
C ALA A 46 -7.23 -10.85 8.07
N ILE A 47 -7.85 -10.05 8.95
CA ILE A 47 -7.64 -8.59 8.98
C ILE A 47 -6.17 -8.25 9.23
N LEU A 48 -5.53 -8.93 10.18
CA LEU A 48 -4.10 -8.73 10.47
C LEU A 48 -3.22 -9.05 9.25
N LEU A 49 -3.52 -10.13 8.52
CA LEU A 49 -2.77 -10.51 7.33
C LEU A 49 -2.93 -9.50 6.19
N VAL A 50 -4.11 -8.91 6.03
CA VAL A 50 -4.36 -7.84 5.03
C VAL A 50 -3.73 -6.51 5.44
N ALA A 51 -3.58 -6.24 6.73
CA ALA A 51 -2.96 -5.02 7.24
C ALA A 51 -1.43 -4.97 7.03
N ILE A 52 -0.74 -6.13 6.96
CA ILE A 52 0.70 -6.18 6.70
C ILE A 52 1.08 -5.48 5.39
N PRO A 53 0.54 -5.85 4.21
CA PRO A 53 0.86 -5.17 2.97
C PRO A 53 0.35 -3.71 2.95
N GLU A 54 -0.72 -3.36 3.68
CA GLU A 54 -1.18 -1.96 3.81
C GLU A 54 -0.07 -1.03 4.33
N THR A 55 0.82 -1.53 5.19
CA THR A 55 1.96 -0.72 5.67
C THR A 55 2.88 -0.25 4.54
N LEU A 56 2.97 -0.99 3.44
CA LEU A 56 3.82 -0.65 2.30
C LEU A 56 3.30 0.59 1.57
N VAL A 57 1.98 0.71 1.35
CA VAL A 57 1.42 1.91 0.72
C VAL A 57 1.49 3.11 1.65
N ILE A 58 1.31 2.93 2.96
CA ILE A 58 1.48 4.01 3.95
C ILE A 58 2.91 4.55 3.91
N LEU A 59 3.92 3.67 3.83
CA LEU A 59 5.32 4.09 3.69
C LEU A 59 5.58 4.78 2.34
N GLY A 60 5.04 4.26 1.24
CA GLY A 60 5.15 4.89 -0.08
C GLY A 60 4.51 6.29 -0.13
N PHE A 61 3.36 6.46 0.53
CA PHE A 61 2.71 7.75 0.72
C PHE A 61 3.57 8.70 1.56
N ALA A 62 4.13 8.23 2.68
CA ALA A 62 5.02 9.03 3.52
C ALA A 62 6.25 9.53 2.75
N VAL A 63 6.86 8.66 1.93
CA VAL A 63 7.98 9.03 1.06
C VAL A 63 7.55 10.06 0.01
N ALA A 64 6.41 9.88 -0.65
CA ALA A 64 5.88 10.85 -1.60
C ALA A 64 5.63 12.23 -0.94
N ALA A 65 5.07 12.24 0.27
CA ALA A 65 4.87 13.46 1.05
C ALA A 65 6.22 14.13 1.39
N MET A 66 7.23 13.36 1.80
CA MET A 66 8.57 13.90 2.06
C MET A 66 9.20 14.51 0.79
N ILE A 67 9.07 13.85 -0.37
CA ILE A 67 9.58 14.38 -1.65
C ILE A 67 8.96 15.75 -1.94
N VAL A 68 7.64 15.88 -1.82
CA VAL A 68 6.94 17.14 -2.09
C VAL A 68 7.27 18.20 -1.06
N LEU A 69 7.23 17.86 0.24
CA LEU A 69 7.40 18.84 1.33
C LEU A 69 8.85 19.33 1.47
N LEU A 70 9.83 18.49 1.17
CA LEU A 70 11.24 18.83 1.35
C LEU A 70 11.88 19.42 0.09
N LEU A 71 11.41 19.02 -1.10
CA LEU A 71 12.03 19.43 -2.37
C LEU A 71 11.13 20.33 -3.22
N GLY A 72 9.82 20.37 -2.98
CA GLY A 72 8.84 21.08 -3.82
C GLY A 72 8.68 22.59 -3.54
N GLY A 73 9.61 23.19 -2.79
CA GLY A 73 9.65 24.63 -2.48
C GLY A 73 10.14 25.49 -3.64
#